data_AF-A0A2J8QZ59-F1
#
_entry.id   AF-A0A2J8QZ59-F1
#
_cell.length_a   1.000
_cell.length_b   1.000
_cell.length_c   1.000
_cell.angle_alpha   90.00
_cell.angle_beta   90.00
_cell.angle_gamma   90.00
#
_symmetry.space_group_name_H-M   'P 1'
#
loop_
_entity.id
_entity.type
_entity.pdbx_description
1 polymer ?
#
loop_
_entity_poly.entity_id
_entity_poly.type
_entity_poly.pdbx_seq_one_letter_code
_entity_poly.pdbx_strand_id
1 'polypeptide(L)'
;PPTVVPASSLNVRFDSRTMNLSWDCQENTTFSRCFLTDKKNRVVEPRLNNNECSCTFREICLHGGVTFEVHVNTSQRGFQQKLLYLNSGREGTAAQNFSCFIYNVDFMNCTWARGPTAPRDVQYFLYIQNSKRRREIRCPYYMQDSGTHVGCHLDNLSGLTSRNYFLVNGTSREIGIQFFDSLLDTKKIERFNPPGNVTVHCNTTHCIVRWKQPRTYQKLSYLDFQYQLDVHRKNTQPGTENLLALTTETSALCTFMCS
;
A
#
# COMPACT_ATOMS: atom_id res chain seq x y z
N PRO A 1 -56.04 2.51 -18.44
CA PRO A 1 -54.66 1.95 -18.48
C PRO A 1 -53.89 2.34 -17.21
N PRO A 2 -53.54 1.39 -16.33
CA PRO A 2 -52.75 1.73 -15.16
C PRO A 2 -51.35 2.11 -15.62
N THR A 3 -50.98 3.34 -15.32
CA THR A 3 -49.65 3.91 -15.49
C THR A 3 -48.65 3.03 -14.73
N VAL A 4 -47.74 2.41 -15.47
CA VAL A 4 -46.57 1.73 -14.92
C VAL A 4 -45.73 2.79 -14.22
N VAL A 5 -45.88 2.87 -12.89
CA VAL A 5 -44.97 3.64 -12.04
C VAL A 5 -43.58 3.02 -12.24
N PRO A 6 -42.55 3.77 -12.65
CA PRO A 6 -41.21 3.20 -12.77
C PRO A 6 -40.81 2.65 -11.41
N ALA A 7 -40.29 1.44 -11.37
CA ALA A 7 -39.73 0.86 -10.15
C ALA A 7 -38.71 1.86 -9.58
N SER A 8 -39.06 2.48 -8.44
CA SER A 8 -38.25 3.51 -7.79
C SER A 8 -36.86 2.95 -7.48
N SER A 9 -35.89 3.35 -8.30
CA SER A 9 -34.48 3.00 -8.21
C SER A 9 -33.79 4.00 -7.27
N LEU A 10 -32.82 3.52 -6.48
CA LEU A 10 -32.01 4.35 -5.59
C LEU A 10 -31.00 5.23 -6.36
N ASN A 11 -30.84 5.03 -7.68
CA ASN A 11 -29.88 5.76 -8.53
C ASN A 11 -28.48 5.83 -7.90
N VAL A 12 -27.96 4.65 -7.53
CA VAL A 12 -26.66 4.50 -6.87
C VAL A 12 -25.53 5.00 -7.78
N ARG A 13 -24.67 5.86 -7.25
CA ARG A 13 -23.55 6.51 -7.93
C ARG A 13 -22.28 6.32 -7.11
N PHE A 14 -21.14 6.17 -7.79
CA PHE A 14 -19.84 6.04 -7.12
C PHE A 14 -18.82 7.01 -7.71
N ASP A 15 -18.17 7.77 -6.84
CA ASP A 15 -17.04 8.65 -7.15
C ASP A 15 -15.74 8.02 -6.62
N SER A 16 -14.90 7.55 -7.53
CA SER A 16 -13.63 6.90 -7.20
C SER A 16 -12.56 7.86 -6.67
N ARG A 17 -12.68 9.18 -6.89
CA ARG A 17 -11.71 10.17 -6.38
C ARG A 17 -11.89 10.44 -4.90
N THR A 18 -13.16 10.50 -4.48
CA THR A 18 -13.54 10.71 -3.08
C THR A 18 -13.82 9.39 -2.35
N MET A 19 -13.83 8.26 -3.06
CA MET A 19 -14.26 6.94 -2.59
C MET A 19 -15.67 6.98 -1.99
N ASN A 20 -16.55 7.79 -2.59
CA ASN A 20 -17.89 8.05 -2.08
C ASN A 20 -18.95 7.35 -2.94
N LEU A 21 -19.76 6.51 -2.30
CA LEU A 21 -20.94 5.88 -2.86
C LEU A 21 -22.17 6.64 -2.37
N SER A 22 -22.96 7.21 -3.27
CA SER A 22 -24.15 7.99 -2.96
C SER A 22 -25.39 7.46 -3.66
N TRP A 23 -26.56 7.77 -3.11
CA TRP A 23 -27.86 7.38 -3.67
C TRP A 23 -28.92 8.44 -3.37
N ASP A 24 -30.05 8.33 -4.06
CA ASP A 24 -31.19 9.22 -3.87
C ASP A 24 -31.86 8.91 -2.53
N CYS A 25 -31.85 9.89 -1.62
CA CYS A 25 -32.46 9.78 -0.30
C CYS A 25 -33.94 9.41 -0.40
N GLN A 26 -34.39 8.52 0.49
CA GLN A 26 -35.80 8.17 0.62
C GLN A 26 -36.37 8.82 1.88
N GLU A 27 -37.58 9.38 1.78
CA GLU A 27 -38.30 9.91 2.94
C GLU A 27 -38.68 8.77 3.91
N ASN A 28 -38.72 9.07 5.21
CA ASN A 28 -39.06 8.11 6.26
C ASN A 28 -38.15 6.86 6.26
N THR A 29 -36.87 7.04 5.97
CA THR A 29 -35.85 6.00 6.06
C THR A 29 -35.66 5.58 7.52
N THR A 30 -35.82 4.29 7.79
CA THR A 30 -35.59 3.69 9.12
C THR A 30 -34.19 3.09 9.23
N PHE A 31 -33.65 2.60 8.11
CA PHE A 31 -32.35 1.95 8.07
C PHE A 31 -31.72 2.08 6.69
N SER A 32 -30.43 2.40 6.66
CA SER A 32 -29.60 2.40 5.46
C SER A 32 -28.33 1.63 5.73
N ARG A 33 -27.91 0.80 4.77
CA ARG A 33 -26.59 0.19 4.75
C ARG A 33 -26.01 0.21 3.36
N CYS A 34 -24.70 0.26 3.30
CA CYS A 34 -23.93 0.19 2.08
C CYS A 34 -22.70 -0.66 2.34
N PHE A 35 -22.33 -1.45 1.36
CA PHE A 35 -21.15 -2.28 1.46
C PHE A 35 -20.61 -2.55 0.06
N LEU A 36 -19.34 -2.90 0.00
CA LEU A 36 -18.77 -3.48 -1.21
C LEU A 36 -18.47 -4.95 -0.98
N THR A 37 -18.54 -5.71 -2.05
CA THR A 37 -18.08 -7.09 -2.13
C THR A 37 -17.02 -7.18 -3.21
N ASP A 38 -15.85 -7.69 -2.87
CA ASP A 38 -14.79 -7.93 -3.84
C ASP A 38 -14.95 -9.30 -4.54
N LYS A 39 -14.11 -9.58 -5.54
CA LYS A 39 -14.12 -10.88 -6.24
C LYS A 39 -13.82 -12.10 -5.36
N LYS A 40 -13.26 -11.90 -4.16
CA LYS A 40 -12.99 -12.96 -3.18
C LYS A 40 -14.12 -13.09 -2.16
N ASN A 41 -15.29 -12.48 -2.41
CA ASN A 41 -16.43 -12.41 -1.51
C ASN A 41 -16.13 -11.76 -0.15
N ARG A 42 -15.10 -10.91 -0.06
CA ARG A 42 -14.84 -10.11 1.14
C ARG A 42 -15.77 -8.91 1.14
N VAL A 43 -16.45 -8.72 2.25
CA VAL A 43 -17.40 -7.62 2.45
C VAL A 43 -16.74 -6.53 3.27
N VAL A 44 -16.85 -5.28 2.80
CA VAL A 44 -16.44 -4.09 3.55
C VAL A 44 -17.66 -3.19 3.70
N GLU A 45 -18.08 -2.95 4.93
CA GLU A 45 -19.25 -2.14 5.30
C GLU A 45 -18.79 -0.95 6.14
N PRO A 46 -18.81 0.28 5.60
CA PRO A 46 -18.51 1.49 6.36
C PRO A 46 -19.56 1.73 7.45
N ARG A 47 -19.17 2.45 8.51
CA ARG A 47 -20.14 2.93 9.50
C ARG A 47 -20.94 4.08 8.89
N LEU A 48 -22.26 3.98 8.99
CA LEU A 48 -23.21 4.98 8.53
C LEU A 48 -23.95 5.59 9.72
N ASN A 49 -24.24 6.88 9.66
CA ASN A 49 -25.21 7.49 10.57
C ASN A 49 -26.64 7.34 10.01
N ASN A 50 -27.63 7.42 10.90
CA ASN A 50 -29.03 7.43 10.48
C ASN A 50 -29.33 8.63 9.58
N ASN A 51 -30.10 8.40 8.51
CA ASN A 51 -30.49 9.35 7.46
C ASN A 51 -29.38 9.82 6.50
N GLU A 52 -28.18 9.23 6.56
CA GLU A 52 -27.15 9.53 5.57
C GLU A 52 -27.40 8.75 4.27
N CYS A 53 -27.24 9.44 3.12
CA CYS A 53 -27.50 8.86 1.79
C CYS A 53 -26.19 8.63 1.01
N SER A 54 -25.08 8.54 1.73
CA SER A 54 -23.76 8.37 1.16
C SER A 54 -22.80 7.66 2.08
N CYS A 55 -21.86 6.91 1.50
CA CYS A 55 -20.85 6.14 2.21
C CYS A 55 -19.48 6.42 1.65
N THR A 56 -18.54 6.78 2.52
CA THR A 56 -17.14 6.90 2.13
C THR A 56 -16.39 5.62 2.51
N PHE A 57 -15.89 4.92 1.50
CA PHE A 57 -14.98 3.80 1.69
C PHE A 57 -13.56 4.32 1.92
N ARG A 58 -12.81 3.62 2.77
CA ARG A 58 -11.41 3.97 3.08
C ARG A 58 -10.56 2.72 2.97
N GLU A 59 -9.35 2.90 2.47
CA GLU A 59 -8.35 1.82 2.43
C GLU A 59 -8.84 0.57 1.68
N ILE A 60 -9.48 0.78 0.52
CA ILE A 60 -9.93 -0.27 -0.41
C ILE A 60 -9.14 -0.22 -1.72
N CYS A 61 -9.06 -1.36 -2.40
CA CYS A 61 -8.46 -1.48 -3.74
C CYS A 61 -9.56 -1.91 -4.73
N LEU A 62 -9.60 -1.28 -5.90
CA LEU A 62 -10.64 -1.40 -6.90
C LEU A 62 -10.18 -2.16 -8.16
N HIS A 63 -8.87 -2.35 -8.37
CA HIS A 63 -8.36 -2.96 -9.62
C HIS A 63 -8.88 -4.38 -9.87
N GLY A 64 -9.23 -5.11 -8.79
CA GLY A 64 -9.82 -6.44 -8.88
C GLY A 64 -11.26 -6.44 -9.41
N GLY A 65 -11.92 -5.30 -9.48
CA GLY A 65 -13.36 -5.19 -9.69
C GLY A 65 -14.13 -5.46 -8.39
N VAL A 66 -15.12 -4.63 -8.10
CA VAL A 66 -15.95 -4.71 -6.88
C VAL A 66 -17.42 -4.49 -7.23
N THR A 67 -18.30 -5.03 -6.39
CA THR A 67 -19.74 -4.73 -6.46
C THR A 67 -20.14 -3.94 -5.23
N PHE A 68 -20.64 -2.73 -5.44
CA PHE A 68 -21.27 -1.94 -4.39
C PHE A 68 -22.74 -2.33 -4.28
N GLU A 69 -23.23 -2.43 -3.05
CA GLU A 69 -24.63 -2.70 -2.77
C GLU A 69 -25.14 -1.71 -1.72
N VAL A 70 -26.33 -1.17 -1.97
CA VAL A 70 -27.02 -0.25 -1.06
C VAL A 70 -28.38 -0.85 -0.73
N HIS A 71 -28.67 -0.98 0.56
CA HIS A 71 -29.97 -1.40 1.03
C HIS A 71 -30.55 -0.27 1.88
N VAL A 72 -31.76 0.17 1.56
CA VAL A 72 -32.49 1.22 2.28
C VAL A 72 -33.87 0.71 2.63
N ASN A 73 -34.24 0.76 3.90
CA ASN A 73 -35.59 0.44 4.35
C ASN A 73 -36.28 1.73 4.80
N THR A 74 -37.50 1.92 4.32
CA THR A 74 -38.45 2.90 4.84
C THR A 74 -39.54 2.21 5.63
N SER A 75 -40.42 2.97 6.29
CA SER A 75 -41.58 2.42 7.00
C SER A 75 -42.54 1.61 6.11
N GLN A 76 -42.46 1.76 4.78
CA GLN A 76 -43.38 1.14 3.82
C GLN A 76 -42.70 0.15 2.87
N ARG A 77 -41.42 0.35 2.52
CA ARG A 77 -40.75 -0.42 1.47
C ARG A 77 -39.25 -0.55 1.70
N GLY A 78 -38.70 -1.71 1.31
CA GLY A 78 -37.27 -1.93 1.17
C GLY A 78 -36.79 -1.71 -0.27
N PHE A 79 -35.64 -1.06 -0.40
CA PHE A 79 -34.94 -0.82 -1.65
C PHE A 79 -33.57 -1.50 -1.58
N GLN A 80 -33.19 -2.17 -2.66
CA GLN A 80 -31.86 -2.73 -2.83
C GLN A 80 -31.39 -2.43 -4.24
N GLN A 81 -30.16 -1.93 -4.37
CA GLN A 81 -29.54 -1.71 -5.66
C GLN A 81 -28.06 -2.06 -5.61
N LYS A 82 -27.61 -2.73 -6.68
CA LYS A 82 -26.21 -3.09 -6.88
C LYS A 82 -25.60 -2.21 -7.98
N LEU A 83 -24.34 -1.83 -7.80
CA LEU A 83 -23.53 -1.11 -8.77
C LEU A 83 -22.21 -1.85 -8.97
N LEU A 84 -22.01 -2.40 -10.16
CA LEU A 84 -20.79 -3.10 -10.52
C LEU A 84 -19.71 -2.10 -10.95
N TYR A 85 -18.58 -2.08 -10.27
CA TYR A 85 -17.42 -1.29 -10.63
C TYR A 85 -16.34 -2.20 -11.25
N LEU A 86 -16.26 -2.18 -12.57
CA LEU A 86 -15.31 -2.97 -13.33
C LEU A 86 -14.02 -2.18 -13.59
N ASN A 87 -12.91 -2.92 -13.68
CA ASN A 87 -11.66 -2.36 -14.18
C ASN A 87 -11.69 -2.35 -15.71
N SER A 88 -12.07 -1.20 -16.25
CA SER A 88 -12.19 -0.97 -17.69
C SER A 88 -10.86 -1.23 -18.42
N GLY A 89 -10.93 -1.93 -19.55
CA GLY A 89 -9.76 -2.30 -20.34
C GLY A 89 -9.65 -3.80 -20.54
N ARG A 90 -8.72 -4.22 -21.41
CA ARG A 90 -8.52 -5.64 -21.71
C ARG A 90 -7.79 -6.34 -20.56
N GLU A 91 -8.20 -7.55 -20.21
CA GLU A 91 -7.54 -8.31 -19.15
C GLU A 91 -6.07 -8.57 -19.45
N GLY A 92 -5.22 -8.45 -18.41
CA GLY A 92 -3.77 -8.64 -18.50
C GLY A 92 -3.00 -7.42 -19.02
N THR A 93 -3.65 -6.27 -19.20
CA THR A 93 -2.98 -5.04 -19.66
C THR A 93 -2.44 -4.18 -18.52
N ALA A 94 -3.00 -4.33 -17.32
CA ALA A 94 -2.54 -3.63 -16.11
C ALA A 94 -1.09 -3.98 -15.76
N ALA A 95 -0.42 -3.02 -15.12
CA ALA A 95 0.90 -3.21 -14.54
C ALA A 95 0.91 -4.41 -13.57
N GLN A 96 1.99 -5.18 -13.59
CA GLN A 96 2.20 -6.39 -12.79
C GLN A 96 3.40 -6.22 -11.86
N ASN A 97 3.54 -7.09 -10.86
CA ASN A 97 4.70 -7.10 -9.94
C ASN A 97 4.99 -5.73 -9.31
N PHE A 98 3.94 -4.97 -9.00
CA PHE A 98 4.09 -3.66 -8.40
C PHE A 98 4.71 -3.77 -7.01
N SER A 99 5.81 -3.05 -6.79
CA SER A 99 6.45 -2.96 -5.49
C SER A 99 7.06 -1.58 -5.30
N CYS A 100 7.09 -1.11 -4.05
CA CYS A 100 7.81 0.08 -3.66
C CYS A 100 8.72 -0.23 -2.49
N PHE A 101 9.80 0.53 -2.36
CA PHE A 101 10.64 0.54 -1.17
C PHE A 101 11.20 1.93 -0.88
N ILE A 102 11.21 2.30 0.39
CA ILE A 102 11.89 3.50 0.89
C ILE A 102 13.34 3.12 1.18
N TYR A 103 14.29 3.96 0.80
CA TYR A 103 15.71 3.74 1.03
C TYR A 103 16.41 5.06 1.33
N ASN A 104 17.56 5.00 2.01
CA ASN A 104 18.33 6.18 2.38
C ASN A 104 17.51 7.27 3.10
N VAL A 105 16.46 6.87 3.83
CA VAL A 105 15.54 7.74 4.61
C VAL A 105 14.64 8.65 3.77
N ASP A 106 15.17 9.24 2.70
CA ASP A 106 14.51 10.34 2.00
C ASP A 106 14.03 9.97 0.58
N PHE A 107 14.30 8.74 0.13
CA PHE A 107 14.01 8.31 -1.24
C PHE A 107 13.05 7.12 -1.28
N MET A 108 12.24 7.04 -2.33
CA MET A 108 11.39 5.88 -2.60
C MET A 108 11.46 5.51 -4.08
N ASN A 109 11.65 4.22 -4.35
CA ASN A 109 11.50 3.67 -5.68
C ASN A 109 10.27 2.77 -5.71
N CYS A 110 9.43 2.98 -6.72
CA CYS A 110 8.36 2.07 -7.10
C CYS A 110 8.69 1.47 -8.46
N THR A 111 8.41 0.19 -8.65
CA THR A 111 8.65 -0.53 -9.90
C THR A 111 7.46 -1.42 -10.23
N TRP A 112 7.26 -1.65 -11.52
CA TRP A 112 6.26 -2.59 -12.03
C TRP A 112 6.71 -3.15 -13.36
N ALA A 113 6.24 -4.36 -13.66
CA ALA A 113 6.33 -4.95 -14.96
C ALA A 113 5.14 -4.54 -15.83
N ARG A 114 5.36 -4.54 -17.13
CA ARG A 114 4.33 -4.38 -18.12
C ARG A 114 3.35 -5.55 -18.11
N GLY A 115 2.07 -5.26 -18.36
CA GLY A 115 1.04 -6.28 -18.46
C GLY A 115 1.31 -7.26 -19.61
N PRO A 116 1.13 -8.58 -19.43
CA PRO A 116 1.44 -9.59 -20.45
C PRO A 116 0.69 -9.41 -21.76
N THR A 117 -0.51 -8.82 -21.74
CA THR A 117 -1.33 -8.57 -22.93
C THR A 117 -1.35 -7.09 -23.32
N ALA A 118 -0.54 -6.25 -22.67
CA ALA A 118 -0.46 -4.83 -22.98
C ALA A 118 0.13 -4.61 -24.39
N PRO A 119 -0.40 -3.65 -25.18
CA PRO A 119 0.00 -3.36 -26.56
C PRO A 119 1.31 -2.56 -26.57
N ARG A 120 2.16 -2.72 -27.60
CA ARG A 120 3.57 -2.20 -27.61
C ARG A 120 3.69 -0.73 -27.20
N ASP A 121 2.72 0.08 -27.57
CA ASP A 121 2.61 1.52 -27.30
C ASP A 121 2.03 1.87 -25.92
N VAL A 122 1.81 0.91 -25.02
CA VAL A 122 1.30 1.19 -23.66
C VAL A 122 2.21 2.16 -22.92
N GLN A 123 1.59 3.11 -22.23
CA GLN A 123 2.28 3.98 -21.29
C GLN A 123 1.60 3.95 -19.93
N TYR A 124 2.39 3.82 -18.85
CA TYR A 124 1.90 3.74 -17.48
C TYR A 124 2.13 5.05 -16.72
N PHE A 125 1.27 5.34 -15.75
CA PHE A 125 1.33 6.56 -14.94
C PHE A 125 1.04 6.24 -13.48
N LEU A 126 1.94 6.65 -12.60
CA LEU A 126 1.77 6.46 -11.16
C LEU A 126 1.19 7.71 -10.50
N TYR A 127 0.15 7.49 -9.70
CA TYR A 127 -0.49 8.44 -8.82
C TYR A 127 -0.46 7.90 -7.39
N ILE A 128 -0.18 8.79 -6.43
CA ILE A 128 -0.12 8.46 -5.02
C ILE A 128 -1.09 9.36 -4.28
N GLN A 129 -1.99 8.77 -3.51
CA GLN A 129 -2.92 9.46 -2.64
C GLN A 129 -2.66 9.04 -1.19
N ASN A 130 -2.66 9.99 -0.28
CA ASN A 130 -2.48 9.71 1.14
C ASN A 130 -3.81 9.92 1.88
N SER A 131 -3.98 9.29 3.03
CA SER A 131 -5.25 9.32 3.77
C SER A 131 -5.65 10.70 4.30
N LYS A 132 -4.71 11.65 4.37
CA LYS A 132 -4.89 13.00 4.92
C LYS A 132 -5.03 14.08 3.83
N ARG A 133 -4.63 13.81 2.59
CA ARG A 133 -4.55 14.77 1.49
C ARG A 133 -5.49 14.34 0.39
N ARG A 134 -6.48 15.19 0.12
CA ARG A 134 -7.39 15.07 -1.04
C ARG A 134 -6.72 15.30 -2.39
N ARG A 135 -5.39 15.49 -2.43
CA ARG A 135 -4.63 15.83 -3.64
C ARG A 135 -3.74 14.66 -4.03
N GLU A 136 -3.92 14.20 -5.26
CA GLU A 136 -3.09 13.18 -5.90
C GLU A 136 -1.69 13.75 -6.20
N ILE A 137 -0.66 12.95 -5.88
CA ILE A 137 0.73 13.23 -6.21
C ILE A 137 1.07 12.37 -7.43
N ARG A 138 1.33 13.01 -8.57
CA ARG A 138 1.86 12.32 -9.75
C ARG A 138 3.34 12.03 -9.53
N CYS A 139 3.80 10.88 -10.05
CA CYS A 139 5.23 10.58 -10.07
C CYS A 139 6.05 11.75 -10.64
N PRO A 140 7.08 12.23 -9.91
CA PRO A 140 7.94 13.30 -10.39
C PRO A 140 8.96 12.80 -11.42
N TYR A 141 9.53 11.61 -11.23
CA TYR A 141 10.59 11.07 -12.09
C TYR A 141 10.31 9.61 -12.45
N TYR A 142 9.93 9.36 -13.71
CA TYR A 142 9.68 8.01 -14.20
C TYR A 142 10.98 7.29 -14.56
N MET A 143 11.09 6.03 -14.12
CA MET A 143 12.08 5.08 -14.63
C MET A 143 11.51 4.42 -15.88
N GLN A 144 12.31 4.33 -16.93
CA GLN A 144 11.85 3.91 -18.25
C GLN A 144 12.63 2.70 -18.76
N ASP A 145 11.92 1.82 -19.44
CA ASP A 145 12.48 0.76 -20.27
C ASP A 145 11.99 0.97 -21.70
N SER A 146 12.92 1.26 -22.61
CA SER A 146 12.62 1.51 -24.03
C SER A 146 11.49 2.54 -24.25
N GLY A 147 11.45 3.58 -23.40
CA GLY A 147 10.43 4.65 -23.42
C GLY A 147 9.12 4.34 -22.67
N THR A 148 8.93 3.10 -22.21
CA THR A 148 7.78 2.72 -21.36
C THR A 148 8.09 2.99 -19.90
N HIS A 149 7.20 3.65 -19.17
CA HIS A 149 7.35 3.84 -17.73
C HIS A 149 7.18 2.50 -17.00
N VAL A 150 8.25 2.05 -16.34
CA VAL A 150 8.31 0.80 -15.56
C VAL A 150 8.58 1.06 -14.08
N GLY A 151 8.65 2.33 -13.69
CA GLY A 151 8.81 2.70 -12.31
C GLY A 151 8.78 4.20 -12.07
N CYS A 152 8.92 4.56 -10.80
CA CYS A 152 8.94 5.93 -10.32
C CYS A 152 9.98 6.10 -9.21
N HIS A 153 10.77 7.17 -9.30
CA HIS A 153 11.65 7.62 -8.24
C HIS A 153 11.05 8.88 -7.57
N LEU A 154 11.04 8.88 -6.24
CA LEU A 154 10.67 10.02 -5.42
C LEU A 154 11.85 10.42 -4.55
N ASP A 155 12.21 11.69 -4.60
CA ASP A 155 13.25 12.35 -3.80
C ASP A 155 12.67 13.16 -2.63
N ASN A 156 11.34 13.27 -2.54
CA ASN A 156 10.64 13.99 -1.49
C ASN A 156 9.44 13.19 -0.97
N LEU A 157 9.60 12.65 0.25
CA LEU A 157 8.58 11.82 0.91
C LEU A 157 7.69 12.61 1.89
N SER A 158 7.79 13.94 1.93
CA SER A 158 6.96 14.79 2.82
C SER A 158 5.47 14.72 2.52
N GLY A 159 5.12 14.28 1.31
CA GLY A 159 3.74 14.04 0.86
C GLY A 159 3.18 12.68 1.28
N LEU A 160 3.96 11.79 1.89
CA LEU A 160 3.49 10.46 2.29
C LEU A 160 2.99 10.44 3.75
N THR A 161 2.10 9.48 4.04
CA THR A 161 1.65 9.14 5.39
C THR A 161 2.09 7.71 5.77
N SER A 162 1.70 7.21 6.93
CA SER A 162 2.00 5.83 7.37
C SER A 162 1.48 4.76 6.40
N ARG A 163 0.33 5.02 5.78
CA ARG A 163 -0.29 4.18 4.75
C ARG A 163 -0.68 5.04 3.57
N ASN A 164 -0.40 4.59 2.35
CA ASN A 164 -0.65 5.35 1.13
C ASN A 164 -1.30 4.45 0.07
N TYR A 165 -2.18 5.05 -0.72
CA TYR A 165 -2.83 4.45 -1.87
C TYR A 165 -2.04 4.77 -3.14
N PHE A 166 -1.64 3.74 -3.87
CA PHE A 166 -0.89 3.82 -5.11
C PHE A 166 -1.79 3.36 -6.25
N LEU A 167 -1.83 4.13 -7.33
CA LEU A 167 -2.59 3.84 -8.54
C LEU A 167 -1.65 3.92 -9.75
N VAL A 168 -1.46 2.80 -10.43
CA VAL A 168 -0.80 2.75 -11.74
C VAL A 168 -1.88 2.67 -12.81
N ASN A 169 -2.09 3.79 -13.49
CA ASN A 169 -2.98 3.88 -14.64
C ASN A 169 -2.22 3.59 -15.93
N GLY A 170 -2.92 3.33 -17.04
CA GLY A 170 -2.30 3.12 -18.34
C GLY A 170 -3.11 3.68 -19.50
N THR A 171 -2.42 3.98 -20.59
CA THR A 171 -3.02 4.40 -21.85
C THR A 171 -2.38 3.68 -23.03
N SER A 172 -3.14 3.51 -24.11
CA SER A 172 -2.64 3.08 -25.41
C SER A 172 -3.54 3.68 -26.50
N ARG A 173 -3.14 3.58 -27.77
CA ARG A 173 -3.93 4.12 -28.89
C ARG A 173 -5.15 3.27 -29.21
N GLU A 174 -5.03 1.95 -29.11
CA GLU A 174 -6.00 1.01 -29.67
C GLU A 174 -6.87 0.33 -28.61
N ILE A 175 -6.32 0.06 -27.42
CA ILE A 175 -7.04 -0.69 -26.39
C ILE A 175 -7.06 0.03 -25.04
N GLY A 176 -8.18 -0.10 -24.32
CA GLY A 176 -8.26 0.32 -22.94
C GLY A 176 -7.31 -0.50 -22.07
N ILE A 177 -6.57 0.18 -21.20
CA ILE A 177 -5.61 -0.43 -20.28
C ILE A 177 -6.22 -0.43 -18.89
N GLN A 178 -6.23 -1.61 -18.26
CA GLN A 178 -6.65 -1.74 -16.88
C GLN A 178 -5.68 -1.03 -15.95
N PHE A 179 -6.18 -0.40 -14.90
CA PHE A 179 -5.34 0.17 -13.85
C PHE A 179 -4.98 -0.90 -12.81
N PHE A 180 -3.92 -0.65 -12.04
CA PHE A 180 -3.57 -1.43 -10.85
C PHE A 180 -3.55 -0.49 -9.64
N ASP A 181 -4.08 -0.92 -8.50
CA ASP A 181 -4.00 -0.15 -7.26
C ASP A 181 -3.59 -1.00 -6.06
N SER A 182 -2.92 -0.36 -5.10
CA SER A 182 -2.44 -1.03 -3.89
C SER A 182 -2.30 -0.07 -2.72
N LEU A 183 -2.44 -0.59 -1.50
CA LEU A 183 -2.22 0.12 -0.26
C LEU A 183 -0.95 -0.38 0.40
N LEU A 184 0.06 0.49 0.51
CA LEU A 184 1.34 0.15 1.13
C LEU A 184 1.54 0.91 2.43
N ASP A 185 2.02 0.18 3.45
CA ASP A 185 2.45 0.73 4.73
C ASP A 185 3.92 1.11 4.62
N THR A 186 4.27 2.36 4.93
CA THR A 186 5.67 2.82 4.90
C THR A 186 6.56 1.98 5.82
N LYS A 187 6.02 1.48 6.94
CA LYS A 187 6.74 0.59 7.89
C LYS A 187 7.16 -0.73 7.27
N LYS A 188 6.41 -1.24 6.31
CA LYS A 188 6.70 -2.54 5.69
C LYS A 188 7.62 -2.43 4.48
N ILE A 189 7.73 -1.24 3.88
CA ILE A 189 8.50 -1.02 2.65
C ILE A 189 9.80 -0.26 2.88
N GLU A 190 10.09 0.17 4.10
CA GLU A 190 11.34 0.84 4.41
C GLU A 190 12.50 -0.17 4.51
N ARG A 191 13.53 0.06 3.71
CA ARG A 191 14.80 -0.66 3.76
C ARG A 191 15.76 0.14 4.62
N PHE A 192 16.07 -0.38 5.79
CA PHE A 192 16.99 0.27 6.72
C PHE A 192 18.42 0.25 6.19
N ASN A 193 19.11 1.36 6.38
CA ASN A 193 20.54 1.42 6.20
C ASN A 193 21.25 0.58 7.27
N PRO A 194 22.49 0.11 7.00
CA PRO A 194 23.28 -0.56 8.01
C PRO A 194 23.54 0.36 9.22
N PRO A 195 23.76 -0.21 10.42
CA PRO A 195 24.16 0.57 11.59
C PRO A 195 25.40 1.41 11.31
N GLY A 196 25.40 2.64 11.80
CA GLY A 196 26.55 3.55 11.67
C GLY A 196 27.50 3.43 12.85
N ASN A 197 28.71 3.95 12.71
CA ASN A 197 29.69 4.11 13.80
C ASN A 197 29.89 2.83 14.63
N VAL A 198 30.19 1.72 13.94
CA VAL A 198 30.51 0.46 14.60
C VAL A 198 31.89 0.59 15.25
N THR A 199 31.95 0.47 16.57
CA THR A 199 33.20 0.51 17.33
C THR A 199 33.39 -0.77 18.13
N VAL A 200 34.64 -1.19 18.25
CA VAL A 200 35.04 -2.37 19.02
C VAL A 200 36.09 -1.94 20.03
N HIS A 201 35.82 -2.20 21.30
CA HIS A 201 36.76 -1.95 22.38
C HIS A 201 37.03 -3.27 23.12
N CYS A 202 38.27 -3.75 23.03
CA CYS A 202 38.68 -4.97 23.68
C CYS A 202 39.57 -4.68 24.88
N ASN A 203 39.40 -5.48 25.93
CA ASN A 203 40.39 -5.65 26.99
C ASN A 203 40.89 -7.10 26.98
N THR A 204 41.59 -7.50 28.04
CA THR A 204 42.18 -8.84 28.16
C THR A 204 41.14 -9.96 28.26
N THR A 205 39.89 -9.69 28.65
CA THR A 205 38.86 -10.71 28.93
C THR A 205 37.64 -10.63 28.02
N HIS A 206 37.37 -9.48 27.41
CA HIS A 206 36.20 -9.30 26.56
C HIS A 206 36.37 -8.18 25.55
N CYS A 207 35.56 -8.25 24.50
CA CYS A 207 35.35 -7.17 23.53
C CYS A 207 33.92 -6.65 23.62
N ILE A 208 33.78 -5.32 23.67
CA ILE A 208 32.52 -4.61 23.62
C ILE A 208 32.34 -4.05 22.21
N VAL A 209 31.27 -4.47 21.55
CA VAL A 209 30.87 -3.95 20.24
C VAL A 209 29.70 -2.99 20.42
N ARG A 210 29.85 -1.77 19.90
CA ARG A 210 28.84 -0.71 19.93
C ARG A 210 28.52 -0.28 18.51
N TRP A 211 27.28 0.12 18.28
CA TRP A 211 26.85 0.70 17.02
C TRP A 211 25.78 1.77 17.24
N LYS A 212 25.65 2.67 16.28
CA LYS A 212 24.59 3.68 16.24
C LYS A 212 23.43 3.16 15.40
N GLN A 213 22.23 3.22 15.96
CA GLN A 213 20.99 2.89 15.25
C GLN A 213 20.90 3.69 13.93
N PRO A 214 20.56 3.04 12.81
CA PRO A 214 20.40 3.74 11.53
C PRO A 214 19.26 4.75 11.59
N ARG A 215 19.39 5.83 10.82
CA ARG A 215 18.28 6.76 10.61
C ARG A 215 17.19 6.07 9.80
N THR A 216 15.95 6.43 10.10
CA THR A 216 14.75 5.91 9.42
C THR A 216 13.83 7.04 9.01
N TYR A 217 13.10 6.85 7.92
CA TYR A 217 12.03 7.72 7.45
C TYR A 217 10.93 7.83 8.51
N GLN A 218 10.51 6.68 9.05
CA GLN A 218 9.59 6.68 10.18
C GLN A 218 10.30 6.91 11.51
N LYS A 219 9.55 7.47 12.45
CA LYS A 219 9.99 7.58 13.83
C LYS A 219 9.85 6.22 14.52
N LEU A 220 10.88 5.40 14.42
CA LEU A 220 10.96 4.08 15.05
C LEU A 220 11.72 4.14 16.37
N SER A 221 11.27 3.34 17.34
CA SER A 221 11.95 3.16 18.63
C SER A 221 13.08 2.12 18.50
N TYR A 222 14.01 2.10 19.45
CA TYR A 222 15.03 1.05 19.51
C TYR A 222 14.42 -0.37 19.65
N LEU A 223 13.19 -0.46 20.16
CA LEU A 223 12.42 -1.70 20.27
C LEU A 223 11.93 -2.25 18.91
N ASP A 224 11.91 -1.42 17.86
CA ASP A 224 11.54 -1.84 16.51
C ASP A 224 12.71 -2.49 15.75
N PHE A 225 13.91 -2.54 16.34
CA PHE A 225 15.11 -3.06 15.69
C PHE A 225 15.56 -4.39 16.29
N GLN A 226 15.84 -5.33 15.39
CA GLN A 226 16.61 -6.53 15.69
C GLN A 226 17.93 -6.46 14.93
N TYR A 227 19.03 -6.72 15.63
CA TYR A 227 20.37 -6.67 15.06
C TYR A 227 20.92 -8.09 14.92
N GLN A 228 21.65 -8.31 13.83
CA GLN A 228 22.46 -9.51 13.61
C GLN A 228 23.93 -9.07 13.55
N LEU A 229 24.77 -9.73 14.34
CA LEU A 229 26.21 -9.51 14.34
C LEU A 229 26.88 -10.76 13.79
N ASP A 230 27.83 -10.55 12.90
CA ASP A 230 28.68 -11.61 12.36
C ASP A 230 30.13 -11.30 12.73
N VAL A 231 30.77 -12.21 13.47
CA VAL A 231 32.09 -12.02 14.07
C VAL A 231 32.97 -13.21 13.71
N HIS A 232 34.03 -12.95 12.95
CA HIS A 232 34.95 -13.96 12.48
C HIS A 232 36.30 -13.81 13.17
N ARG A 233 36.80 -14.90 13.78
CA ARG A 233 38.19 -14.98 14.20
C ARG A 233 39.06 -15.23 12.97
N LYS A 234 40.08 -14.40 12.76
CA LYS A 234 41.06 -14.63 11.70
C LYS A 234 41.96 -15.79 12.13
N ASN A 235 41.70 -16.99 11.62
CA ASN A 235 42.54 -18.16 11.90
C ASN A 235 43.91 -17.99 11.22
N THR A 236 44.98 -17.97 12.01
CA THR A 236 46.36 -18.07 11.53
C THR A 236 46.84 -19.53 11.40
N GLN A 237 46.02 -20.52 11.76
CA GLN A 237 46.31 -21.95 11.57
C GLN A 237 45.07 -22.74 11.07
N PRO A 238 45.23 -23.70 10.13
CA PRO A 238 44.14 -24.54 9.65
C PRO A 238 43.85 -25.68 10.64
N GLY A 239 42.60 -25.81 11.13
CA GLY A 239 42.14 -27.04 11.80
C GLY A 239 41.29 -26.90 13.08
N THR A 240 40.99 -25.70 13.58
CA THR A 240 40.19 -25.55 14.81
C THR A 240 38.85 -24.86 14.53
N GLU A 241 37.74 -25.56 14.82
CA GLU A 241 36.39 -25.00 14.79
C GLU A 241 36.21 -23.98 15.92
N ASN A 242 35.64 -22.81 15.59
CA ASN A 242 35.46 -21.71 16.52
C ASN A 242 34.09 -21.77 17.20
N LEU A 243 34.06 -22.07 18.50
CA LEU A 243 32.89 -21.87 19.36
C LEU A 243 32.97 -20.47 20.00
N LEU A 244 32.16 -19.53 19.50
CA LEU A 244 31.94 -18.25 20.16
C LEU A 244 30.70 -18.35 21.06
N ALA A 245 30.88 -18.15 22.36
CA ALA A 245 29.77 -18.04 23.31
C ALA A 245 29.15 -16.64 23.20
N LEU A 246 27.96 -16.55 22.59
CA LEU A 246 27.15 -15.35 22.53
C LEU A 246 26.37 -15.18 23.84
N THR A 247 26.71 -14.17 24.63
CA THR A 247 25.83 -13.69 25.71
C THR A 247 25.02 -12.51 25.17
N THR A 248 23.78 -12.76 24.75
CA THR A 248 22.88 -11.70 24.26
C THR A 248 22.27 -10.94 25.43
N GLU A 249 22.41 -9.61 25.43
CA GLU A 249 21.47 -8.72 26.11
C GLU A 249 20.86 -7.74 25.11
N THR A 250 19.59 -7.46 25.32
CA THR A 250 18.78 -6.51 24.57
C THR A 250 19.36 -5.11 24.65
N SER A 251 19.41 -4.41 23.51
CA SER A 251 19.87 -3.02 23.27
C SER A 251 21.34 -2.85 22.88
N ALA A 252 21.56 -2.20 21.71
CA ALA A 252 22.75 -1.53 21.14
C ALA A 252 24.20 -1.85 21.66
N LEU A 253 24.42 -3.04 22.21
CA LEU A 253 25.63 -3.47 22.89
C LEU A 253 25.70 -5.00 22.80
N CYS A 254 26.83 -5.52 22.33
CA CYS A 254 27.15 -6.94 22.48
C CYS A 254 28.51 -7.09 23.14
N THR A 255 28.59 -8.03 24.08
CA THR A 255 29.82 -8.38 24.80
C THR A 255 30.25 -9.78 24.37
N PHE A 256 31.52 -9.92 23.99
CA PHE A 256 32.15 -11.20 23.64
C PHE A 256 33.22 -11.53 24.67
N MET A 257 33.29 -12.78 25.14
CA MET A 257 34.42 -13.22 25.95
C MET A 257 35.63 -13.57 25.08
N CYS A 258 36.79 -13.05 25.44
CA CYS A 258 38.07 -13.42 24.84
C CYS A 258 38.54 -14.72 25.49
N SER A 259 38.70 -15.78 24.70
CA SER A 259 39.38 -17.02 25.08
C SER A 259 40.75 -17.15 24.42
#